data_AF-A0A9E8TNG9-F1
#
_entry.id   AF-A0A9E8TNG9-F1
#
_cell.length_a   1.000
_cell.length_b   1.000
_cell.length_c   1.000
_cell.angle_alpha   90.00
_cell.angle_beta   90.00
_cell.angle_gamma   90.00
#
_symmetry.space_group_name_H-M   'P 1'
#
loop_
_entity.id
_entity.type
_entity.pdbx_description
1 polymer ?
#
loop_
_entity_poly.entity_id
_entity_poly.type
_entity_poly.pdbx_seq_one_letter_code
_entity_poly.pdbx_strand_id
1 'polypeptide(L)'
;MDATDRTPELRAAFEAMVPEFGTPQRSSLSYDDRITNTLVVATQTMADETEVHPVFALAHHFRSNDSHAPGYTSNPYRGDHQSLPVLVGEEVAIIETSFHKGNAFVEMVTFPNADLTSSLYQAAINILEATETR
;
A
#
# COMPACT_ATOMS: atom_id res chain seq x y z
N MET A 1 -31.43 6.76 3.16
CA MET A 1 -30.67 7.65 2.26
C MET A 1 -29.37 6.94 2.02
N ASP A 2 -29.17 6.41 0.81
CA ASP A 2 -27.89 5.80 0.43
C ASP A 2 -26.84 6.91 0.50
N ALA A 3 -25.91 6.81 1.45
CA ALA A 3 -24.67 7.54 1.33
C ALA A 3 -23.99 6.94 0.09
N THR A 4 -23.93 7.72 -1.00
CA THR A 4 -23.22 7.32 -2.22
C THR A 4 -21.87 6.75 -1.81
N ASP A 5 -21.57 5.51 -2.18
CA ASP A 5 -20.28 4.89 -1.90
C ASP A 5 -19.18 5.75 -2.55
N ARG A 6 -18.39 6.45 -1.72
CA ARG A 6 -17.32 7.36 -2.15
C ARG A 6 -15.95 6.66 -2.25
N THR A 7 -15.92 5.36 -2.07
CA THR A 7 -14.68 4.56 -2.08
C THR A 7 -13.89 4.73 -3.37
N PRO A 8 -14.50 4.74 -4.58
CA PRO A 8 -13.75 4.94 -5.82
C PRO A 8 -13.04 6.30 -5.87
N GLU A 9 -13.70 7.38 -5.43
CA GLU A 9 -13.13 8.73 -5.43
C GLU A 9 -12.03 8.88 -4.38
N LEU A 10 -12.23 8.31 -3.18
CA LEU A 10 -11.22 8.33 -2.12
C LEU A 10 -9.98 7.54 -2.53
N ARG A 11 -10.16 6.37 -3.16
CA ARG A 11 -9.06 5.58 -3.71
C ARG A 11 -8.33 6.37 -4.80
N ALA A 12 -9.03 6.91 -5.80
CA ALA A 12 -8.39 7.69 -6.86
C ALA A 12 -7.63 8.92 -6.30
N ALA A 13 -8.16 9.59 -5.28
CA ALA A 13 -7.48 10.69 -4.61
C ALA A 13 -6.21 10.22 -3.90
N PHE A 14 -6.27 9.12 -3.14
CA PHE A 14 -5.10 8.54 -2.49
C PHE A 14 -4.02 8.13 -3.50
N GLU A 15 -4.40 7.43 -4.57
CA GLU A 15 -3.47 7.00 -5.63
C GLU A 15 -2.77 8.17 -6.31
N ALA A 16 -3.47 9.30 -6.50
CA ALA A 16 -2.88 10.51 -7.07
C ALA A 16 -1.87 11.19 -6.12
N MET A 17 -1.98 10.96 -4.81
CA MET A 17 -1.06 11.53 -3.81
C MET A 17 0.25 10.74 -3.71
N VAL A 18 0.20 9.42 -3.86
CA VAL A 18 1.35 8.54 -3.61
C VAL A 18 2.62 8.88 -4.41
N PRO A 19 2.56 9.24 -5.71
CA PRO A 19 3.75 9.64 -6.46
C PRO A 19 4.52 10.83 -5.87
N GLU A 20 3.85 11.69 -5.08
CA GLU A 20 4.44 12.87 -4.46
C GLU A 20 5.19 12.55 -3.15
N PHE A 21 5.10 11.31 -2.64
CA PHE A 21 5.83 10.88 -1.45
C PHE A 21 7.32 10.62 -1.71
N GLY A 22 7.76 10.79 -2.96
CA GLY A 22 9.13 10.56 -3.39
C GLY A 22 9.36 9.13 -3.89
N THR A 23 10.63 8.75 -4.00
CA THR A 23 11.01 7.44 -4.57
C THR A 23 10.59 6.30 -3.65
N PRO A 24 9.78 5.32 -4.12
CA PRO A 24 9.39 4.19 -3.31
C PRO A 24 10.57 3.25 -3.02
N GLN A 25 10.63 2.74 -1.80
CA GLN A 25 11.51 1.65 -1.40
C GLN A 25 10.69 0.37 -1.27
N ARG A 26 11.17 -0.72 -1.88
CA ARG A 26 10.48 -2.02 -1.90
C ARG A 26 11.28 -3.02 -1.08
N SER A 27 10.60 -3.75 -0.20
CA SER A 27 11.17 -4.87 0.55
C SER A 27 10.28 -6.08 0.42
N SER A 28 10.85 -7.25 0.12
CA SER A 28 10.09 -8.50 0.09
C SER A 28 9.58 -8.85 1.48
N LEU A 29 8.30 -9.22 1.56
CA LEU A 29 7.71 -9.72 2.79
C LEU A 29 7.97 -11.22 2.89
N SER A 30 8.60 -11.63 3.98
CA SER A 30 8.86 -13.03 4.30
C SER A 30 7.79 -13.54 5.26
N TYR A 31 7.35 -14.77 5.04
CA TYR A 31 6.47 -15.48 5.97
C TYR A 31 7.33 -16.17 7.02
N ASP A 32 6.89 -16.14 8.29
CA ASP A 32 7.43 -17.05 9.29
C ASP A 32 6.83 -18.44 9.05
N ASP A 33 7.70 -19.41 8.75
CA ASP A 33 7.33 -20.83 8.53
C ASP A 33 6.64 -21.46 9.75
N ARG A 34 6.71 -20.82 10.92
CA ARG A 34 6.09 -21.28 12.17
C ARG A 34 4.66 -20.76 12.32
N ILE A 35 3.74 -21.19 11.45
CA ILE A 35 2.26 -21.13 11.61
C ILE A 35 1.78 -20.02 12.58
N THR A 36 2.18 -18.79 12.32
CA THR A 36 1.56 -17.62 12.90
C THR A 36 1.21 -16.82 11.67
N ASN A 37 -0.08 -16.52 11.50
CA ASN A 37 -0.58 -15.79 10.35
C ASN A 37 -0.16 -14.31 10.42
N THR A 38 1.11 -14.06 10.75
CA THR A 38 1.68 -12.78 11.10
C THR A 38 2.59 -12.36 9.96
N LEU A 39 2.22 -11.25 9.34
CA LEU A 39 3.07 -10.57 8.37
C LEU A 39 4.20 -9.87 9.14
N VAL A 40 5.45 -10.31 8.95
CA VAL A 40 6.59 -9.63 9.55
C VAL A 40 7.02 -8.50 8.61
N VAL A 41 6.67 -7.27 8.96
CA VAL A 41 7.15 -6.09 8.26
C VAL A 41 8.44 -5.64 8.92
N ALA A 42 9.55 -5.68 8.18
CA ALA A 42 10.80 -5.09 8.64
C ALA A 42 10.70 -3.56 8.57
N THR A 43 10.14 -2.95 9.61
CA THR A 43 10.18 -1.50 9.78
C THR A 43 11.60 -1.11 10.21
N GLN A 44 12.15 -0.04 9.64
CA GLN A 44 13.47 0.48 10.05
C GLN A 44 13.44 1.07 11.46
N THR A 45 12.25 1.25 12.02
CA THR A 45 11.98 1.63 13.41
C THR A 45 11.76 0.39 14.27
N MET A 46 12.76 0.05 15.08
CA MET A 46 12.71 -1.01 16.09
C MET A 46 11.83 -0.60 17.29
N ALA A 47 10.52 -0.46 17.08
CA ALA A 47 9.55 -0.48 18.15
C ALA A 47 8.79 -1.80 18.06
N ASP A 48 8.83 -2.59 19.13
CA ASP A 48 8.33 -3.98 19.24
C ASP A 48 6.81 -4.15 18.92
N GLU A 49 6.09 -3.09 18.57
CA GLU A 49 4.64 -3.09 18.35
C GLU A 49 4.22 -2.10 17.25
N THR A 50 4.86 -2.14 16.08
CA THR A 50 4.32 -1.38 14.94
C THR A 50 3.22 -2.22 14.27
N GLU A 51 1.99 -2.06 14.73
CA GLU A 51 0.82 -2.68 14.11
C GLU A 51 0.65 -2.21 12.67
N VAL A 52 0.22 -3.14 11.80
CA VAL A 52 -0.06 -2.88 10.38
C VAL A 52 -1.57 -2.86 10.21
N HIS A 53 -2.09 -1.73 9.76
CA HIS A 53 -3.51 -1.44 9.64
C HIS A 53 -3.91 -1.42 8.16
N PRO A 54 -4.40 -2.54 7.60
CA PRO A 54 -4.77 -2.61 6.20
C PRO A 54 -6.08 -1.90 5.89
N VAL A 55 -6.07 -1.06 4.86
CA VAL A 55 -7.24 -0.30 4.40
C VAL A 55 -7.83 -0.98 3.16
N PHE A 56 -8.54 -2.09 3.39
CA PHE A 56 -9.07 -2.93 2.31
C PHE A 56 -10.04 -2.20 1.36
N ALA A 57 -10.78 -1.21 1.86
CA ALA A 57 -11.67 -0.40 1.05
C ALA A 57 -10.94 0.28 -0.12
N LEU A 58 -9.67 0.66 0.08
CA LEU A 58 -8.87 1.36 -0.93
C LEU A 58 -7.99 0.42 -1.76
N ALA A 59 -8.12 -0.90 -1.61
CA ALA A 59 -7.38 -1.84 -2.43
C ALA A 59 -7.68 -1.65 -3.93
N HIS A 60 -6.65 -1.77 -4.77
CA HIS A 60 -6.80 -1.70 -6.22
C HIS A 60 -6.10 -2.87 -6.90
N HIS A 61 -6.85 -3.57 -7.74
CA HIS A 61 -6.32 -4.53 -8.70
C HIS A 61 -6.07 -3.84 -10.05
N PHE A 62 -4.80 -3.83 -10.46
CA PHE A 62 -4.36 -3.39 -11.78
C PHE A 62 -4.27 -4.58 -12.72
N ARG A 63 -5.15 -4.59 -13.71
CA ARG A 63 -5.13 -5.60 -14.77
C ARG A 63 -4.15 -5.19 -15.85
N SER A 64 -3.08 -5.95 -16.00
CA SER A 64 -2.18 -5.78 -17.12
C SER A 64 -2.70 -6.63 -18.28
N ASN A 65 -3.40 -6.00 -19.21
CA ASN A 65 -3.43 -6.52 -20.58
C ASN A 65 -2.00 -6.43 -21.18
N ASP A 66 -1.80 -6.71 -22.47
CA ASP A 66 -0.47 -6.66 -23.13
C ASP A 66 0.32 -5.35 -22.87
N SER A 67 -0.37 -4.26 -22.49
CA SER A 67 0.22 -3.04 -21.91
C SER A 67 0.43 -3.18 -20.41
N HIS A 68 1.70 -3.28 -19.99
CA HIS A 68 2.11 -3.18 -18.58
C HIS A 68 1.58 -1.89 -17.94
N ALA A 69 0.72 -2.04 -16.94
CA ALA A 69 0.27 -0.96 -16.07
C ALA A 69 1.08 -1.05 -14.76
N PRO A 70 1.97 -0.11 -14.42
CA PRO A 70 2.78 -0.17 -13.21
C PRO A 70 2.04 0.33 -11.95
N GLY A 71 0.81 0.81 -12.06
CA GLY A 71 0.07 1.38 -10.93
C GLY A 71 0.70 2.68 -10.38
N TYR A 72 0.21 3.14 -9.23
CA TYR A 72 0.64 4.40 -8.60
C TYR A 72 1.93 4.24 -7.76
N THR A 73 2.39 3.01 -7.53
CA THR A 73 3.62 2.68 -6.79
C THR A 73 4.82 2.40 -7.71
N SER A 74 4.64 2.52 -9.03
CA SER A 74 5.64 2.17 -10.04
C SER A 74 6.10 0.70 -9.96
N ASN A 75 5.16 -0.25 -9.94
CA ASN A 75 5.42 -1.68 -9.92
C ASN A 75 6.38 -2.12 -11.05
N PRO A 76 7.52 -2.76 -10.73
CA PRO A 76 8.47 -3.23 -11.74
C PRO A 76 8.03 -4.52 -12.47
N TYR A 77 7.06 -5.26 -11.93
CA TYR A 77 6.65 -6.56 -12.47
C TYR A 77 5.60 -6.41 -13.57
N ARG A 78 5.76 -7.17 -14.65
CA ARG A 78 4.75 -7.26 -15.72
C ARG A 78 3.66 -8.27 -15.33
N GLY A 79 2.40 -7.94 -15.55
CA GLY A 79 1.27 -8.81 -15.21
C GLY A 79 0.32 -8.12 -14.23
N ASP A 80 -0.70 -8.88 -13.82
CA ASP A 80 -1.67 -8.40 -12.85
C ASP A 80 -1.02 -8.22 -11.48
N HIS A 81 -1.40 -7.14 -10.81
CA HIS A 81 -0.96 -6.88 -9.44
C HIS A 81 -2.03 -6.15 -8.65
N GLN A 82 -1.94 -6.26 -7.33
CA GLN A 82 -2.82 -5.62 -6.40
C GLN A 82 -2.00 -4.78 -5.43
N SER A 83 -2.43 -3.55 -5.19
CA SER A 83 -1.90 -2.67 -4.17
C SER A 83 -2.93 -2.54 -3.05
N LEU A 84 -2.48 -2.73 -1.82
CA LEU A 84 -3.26 -2.59 -0.58
C LEU A 84 -2.59 -1.52 0.28
N PRO A 85 -3.19 -0.33 0.41
CA PRO A 85 -2.71 0.68 1.34
C PRO A 85 -2.78 0.19 2.78
N VAL A 86 -1.75 0.52 3.56
CA VAL A 86 -1.68 0.20 4.99
C VAL A 86 -1.14 1.39 5.77
N LEU A 87 -1.60 1.56 7.02
CA LEU A 87 -0.91 2.39 7.99
C LEU A 87 0.04 1.52 8.82
N VAL A 88 1.27 1.97 9.00
CA VAL A 88 2.31 1.31 9.81
C VAL A 88 2.76 2.32 10.86
N GLY A 89 2.19 2.24 12.06
CA GLY A 89 2.23 3.36 12.99
C GLY A 89 1.55 4.60 12.38
N GLU A 90 2.29 5.70 12.24
CA GLU A 90 1.80 6.95 11.63
C GLU A 90 2.25 7.13 10.17
N GLU A 91 2.79 6.08 9.54
CA GLU A 91 3.33 6.14 8.19
C GLU A 91 2.47 5.40 7.15
N VAL A 92 2.45 5.94 5.93
CA VAL A 92 1.82 5.30 4.78
C VAL A 92 2.77 4.25 4.22
N ALA A 93 2.27 3.03 4.05
CA ALA A 93 2.91 2.02 3.22
C ALA A 93 1.89 1.33 2.31
N ILE A 94 2.37 0.54 1.35
CA ILE A 94 1.53 -0.28 0.48
C ILE A 94 2.05 -1.71 0.48
N ILE A 95 1.17 -2.66 0.76
CA ILE A 95 1.44 -4.07 0.45
C ILE A 95 1.11 -4.28 -1.02
N GLU A 96 2.09 -4.72 -1.79
CA GLU A 96 1.94 -5.00 -3.21
C GLU A 96 2.07 -6.50 -3.47
N THR A 97 1.06 -7.08 -4.12
CA THR A 97 1.07 -8.47 -4.58
C THR A 97 1.09 -8.50 -6.08
N SER A 98 2.14 -9.06 -6.67
CA SER A 98 2.31 -9.14 -8.14
C SER A 98 2.48 -10.57 -8.61
N PHE A 99 1.91 -10.89 -9.77
CA PHE A 99 2.09 -12.20 -10.41
C PHE A 99 2.82 -12.05 -11.75
N HIS A 100 3.98 -12.68 -11.89
CA HIS A 100 4.72 -12.71 -13.14
C HIS A 100 5.29 -14.09 -13.44
N LYS A 101 4.87 -14.68 -14.57
CA LYS A 101 5.39 -15.97 -15.10
C LYS A 101 5.39 -17.11 -14.07
N GLY A 102 4.31 -17.22 -13.29
CA GLY A 102 4.14 -18.26 -12.28
C GLY A 102 4.81 -17.97 -10.93
N ASN A 103 5.50 -16.82 -10.79
CA ASN A 103 6.01 -16.35 -9.51
C ASN A 103 5.06 -15.32 -8.90
N ALA A 104 4.90 -15.38 -7.58
CA ALA A 104 4.23 -14.36 -6.79
C ALA A 104 5.27 -13.53 -6.04
N PHE A 105 5.13 -12.21 -6.09
CA PHE A 105 5.97 -11.26 -5.37
C PHE A 105 5.07 -10.52 -4.39
N VAL A 106 5.37 -10.62 -3.10
CA VAL A 106 4.67 -9.86 -2.06
C VAL A 106 5.69 -8.92 -1.44
N GLU A 107 5.47 -7.62 -1.62
CA GLU A 107 6.39 -6.57 -1.22
C GLU A 107 5.70 -5.55 -0.32
N MET A 108 6.45 -5.00 0.63
CA MET A 108 6.10 -3.74 1.28
C MET A 108 6.74 -2.59 0.52
N VAL A 109 5.95 -1.59 0.19
CA VAL A 109 6.39 -0.36 -0.47
C VAL A 109 6.29 0.78 0.54
N THR A 110 7.43 1.40 0.85
CA THR A 110 7.54 2.53 1.80
C THR A 110 8.12 3.77 1.12
N PHE A 111 8.01 4.93 1.77
CA PHE A 111 8.44 6.22 1.23
C PHE A 111 9.37 6.95 2.21
N PRO A 112 10.64 6.52 2.34
CA PRO A 112 11.55 7.03 3.38
C PRO A 112 11.89 8.52 3.26
N ASN A 113 11.63 9.12 2.09
CA ASN A 113 11.90 10.53 1.82
C ASN A 113 10.62 11.37 1.77
N ALA A 114 9.47 10.83 2.19
CA ALA A 114 8.22 11.57 2.20
C ALA A 114 8.31 12.75 3.18
N ASP A 115 7.83 13.92 2.76
CA ASP A 115 7.59 15.03 3.69
C ASP A 115 6.32 14.75 4.50
N LEU A 116 6.53 14.16 5.67
CA LEU A 116 5.46 13.78 6.60
C LEU A 116 4.62 14.99 7.05
N THR A 117 5.16 16.21 6.97
CA THR A 117 4.46 17.43 7.39
C THR A 117 3.68 18.11 6.25
N SER A 118 3.88 17.66 5.02
CA SER A 118 3.19 18.21 3.86
C SER A 118 1.68 18.01 3.96
N SER A 119 0.91 18.98 3.48
CA SER A 119 -0.55 18.89 3.44
C SER A 119 -1.05 17.69 2.65
N LEU A 120 -0.28 17.25 1.66
CA LEU A 120 -0.61 16.13 0.79
C LEU A 120 -0.42 14.79 1.52
N TYR A 121 0.69 14.61 2.24
CA TYR A 121 0.91 13.42 3.07
C TYR A 121 -0.12 13.32 4.19
N GLN A 122 -0.39 14.43 4.87
CA GLN A 122 -1.42 14.50 5.92
C GLN A 122 -2.82 14.22 5.37
N ALA A 123 -3.16 14.68 4.16
CA ALA A 123 -4.42 14.34 3.51
C ALA A 123 -4.53 12.84 3.20
N ALA A 124 -3.44 12.19 2.80
CA ALA A 124 -3.42 10.75 2.55
C ALA A 124 -3.63 9.94 3.84
N ILE A 125 -2.96 10.31 4.94
CA ILE A 125 -3.19 9.71 6.27
C ILE A 125 -4.67 9.84 6.65
N ASN A 126 -5.24 11.04 6.55
CA ASN A 126 -6.66 11.27 6.86
C ASN A 126 -7.61 10.41 6.01
N ILE A 127 -7.30 10.17 4.73
CA ILE A 127 -8.08 9.27 3.87
C ILE A 127 -7.99 7.84 4.39
N LEU A 128 -6.78 7.37 4.73
CA LEU A 128 -6.57 6.01 5.26
C LEU A 128 -7.30 5.82 6.58
N GLU A 129 -7.13 6.72 7.55
CA GLU A 129 -7.80 6.64 8.86
C GLU A 129 -9.33 6.69 8.73
N ALA A 130 -9.87 7.50 7.82
CA ALA A 130 -11.31 7.61 7.61
C ALA A 130 -11.92 6.38 6.92
N THR A 131 -11.09 5.55 6.27
CA THR A 131 -11.52 4.37 5.51
C THR A 131 -11.04 3.05 6.11
N GLU A 132 -10.21 3.11 7.14
CA GLU A 132 -9.81 1.96 7.95
C GLU A 132 -11.05 1.35 8.63
N THR A 133 -11.33 0.09 8.32
CA THR A 133 -12.28 -0.71 9.10
C THR A 133 -11.56 -1.37 10.26
N ARG A 134 -11.89 -0.94 11.49
CA ARG A 134 -11.46 -1.56 12.74
C ARG A 134 -12.37 -2.69 13.17
#